data_AF-A0A161JGV6-F1
#
_entry.id   AF-A0A161JGV6-F1
#
_cell.length_a   1.000
_cell.length_b   1.000
_cell.length_c   1.000
_cell.angle_alpha   90.00
_cell.angle_beta   90.00
_cell.angle_gamma   90.00
#
_symmetry.space_group_name_H-M   'P 1'
#
loop_
_entity.id
_entity.type
_entity.pdbx_description
1 polymer ?
#
loop_
_entity_poly.entity_id
_entity_poly.type
_entity_poly.pdbx_seq_one_letter_code
_entity_poly.pdbx_strand_id
1 'polypeptide(L)'
;MLIRRGRLADAQLAAEQARYRTVQYAETLRRTLEATRRNVRAVDWLNTVPDMIAEALEHVADRYRHENAILTNIRKARDEAEDQEHKRRAAELVDIVKDCIRRHTQLQSRLLEAGPLFRAEQDRQAFAAPTAYTGLDLYGQLLAPVLPLPAEQATRVTDAFFAHGTGLRTPASVRIGDLVDLLLTPPVERQHLGAEMPEPDLIATPDDSRFSEEQLASAMELLDLEHDAPRRLSGLLAEARLRDPDLPYLVALLAVHAASPPVGTAYRQGEERLLFAVDDGTPLDDHEFGGADLIVGTALLDAVGMAADRTEAS
;
A
#
# COMPACT_ATOMS: atom_id res chain seq x y z
N MET A 1 -52.51 9.74 38.96
CA MET A 1 -51.91 9.87 37.60
C MET A 1 -50.38 9.75 37.58
N LEU A 2 -49.64 10.15 38.63
CA LEU A 2 -48.16 10.10 38.66
C LEU A 2 -47.54 8.68 38.63
N ILE A 3 -48.20 7.68 39.24
CA ILE A 3 -47.70 6.29 39.28
C ILE A 3 -47.71 5.62 37.89
N ARG A 4 -48.71 5.92 37.05
CA ARG A 4 -48.74 5.43 35.66
C ARG A 4 -47.65 6.09 34.80
N ARG A 5 -47.31 7.35 35.08
CA ARG A 5 -46.32 8.13 34.32
C ARG A 5 -44.88 7.72 34.67
N GLY A 6 -44.59 7.46 35.95
CA GLY A 6 -43.29 6.91 36.39
C GLY A 6 -43.01 5.53 35.80
N ARG A 7 -43.99 4.61 35.86
CA ARG A 7 -43.83 3.27 35.28
C ARG A 7 -43.65 3.24 33.76
N LEU A 8 -44.20 4.23 33.05
CA LEU A 8 -44.01 4.36 31.60
C LEU A 8 -42.60 4.88 31.26
N ALA A 9 -42.09 5.86 32.02
CA ALA A 9 -40.73 6.35 31.85
C ALA A 9 -39.68 5.27 32.16
N ASP A 10 -39.87 4.52 33.26
CA ASP A 10 -38.97 3.42 33.63
C ASP A 10 -38.98 2.30 32.58
N ALA A 11 -40.15 1.98 32.02
CA ALA A 11 -40.28 0.98 30.96
C ALA A 11 -39.61 1.42 29.66
N GLN A 12 -39.71 2.70 29.29
CA GLN A 12 -39.03 3.25 28.12
C GLN A 12 -37.51 3.21 28.30
N LEU A 13 -37.00 3.65 29.45
CA LEU A 13 -35.57 3.62 29.76
C LEU A 13 -35.02 2.18 29.72
N ALA A 14 -35.75 1.23 30.32
CA ALA A 14 -35.37 -0.18 30.28
C ALA A 14 -35.33 -0.74 28.85
N ALA A 15 -36.27 -0.33 27.98
CA ALA A 15 -36.28 -0.73 26.58
C ALA A 15 -35.11 -0.12 25.78
N GLU A 16 -34.78 1.14 26.01
CA GLU A 16 -33.63 1.81 25.38
C GLU A 16 -32.30 1.18 25.81
N GLN A 17 -32.13 0.91 27.10
CA GLN A 17 -30.95 0.22 27.63
C GLN A 17 -30.81 -1.19 27.05
N ALA A 18 -31.90 -1.95 26.96
CA ALA A 18 -31.91 -3.28 26.34
C ALA A 18 -31.47 -3.23 24.87
N ARG A 19 -31.99 -2.25 24.11
CA ARG A 19 -31.60 -2.03 22.70
C ARG A 19 -30.11 -1.70 22.59
N TYR A 20 -29.62 -0.81 23.45
CA TYR A 20 -28.21 -0.43 23.47
C TYR A 20 -27.31 -1.63 23.75
N ARG A 21 -27.63 -2.46 24.76
CA ARG A 21 -26.88 -3.70 25.07
C ARG A 21 -26.81 -4.66 23.89
N THR A 22 -27.91 -4.89 23.17
CA THR A 22 -27.90 -5.75 21.98
C THR A 22 -26.95 -5.23 20.90
N VAL A 23 -26.95 -3.92 20.64
CA VAL A 23 -26.03 -3.30 19.68
C VAL A 23 -24.57 -3.43 20.16
N GLN A 24 -24.34 -3.23 21.45
CA GLN A 24 -23.01 -3.40 22.05
C GLN A 24 -22.50 -4.84 21.88
N TYR A 25 -23.29 -5.87 22.23
CA TYR A 25 -22.86 -7.27 22.05
C TYR A 25 -22.56 -7.58 20.57
N ALA A 26 -23.38 -7.10 19.64
CA ALA A 26 -23.15 -7.30 18.21
C ALA A 26 -21.83 -6.68 17.74
N GLU A 27 -21.52 -5.45 18.18
CA GLU A 27 -20.30 -4.74 17.81
C GLU A 27 -19.06 -5.33 18.51
N THR A 28 -19.16 -5.68 19.78
CA THR A 28 -18.11 -6.35 20.54
C THR A 28 -17.78 -7.70 19.89
N LEU A 29 -18.78 -8.52 19.59
CA LEU A 29 -18.58 -9.79 18.89
C LEU A 29 -17.88 -9.58 17.54
N ARG A 30 -18.33 -8.60 16.74
CA ARG A 30 -17.71 -8.29 15.45
C ARG A 30 -16.23 -7.95 15.60
N ARG A 31 -15.86 -7.08 16.55
CA ARG A 31 -14.46 -6.70 16.83
C ARG A 31 -13.63 -7.88 17.29
N THR A 32 -14.17 -8.70 18.20
CA THR A 32 -13.50 -9.91 18.71
C THR A 32 -13.22 -10.91 17.59
N LEU A 33 -14.20 -11.20 16.72
CA LEU A 33 -14.02 -12.10 15.59
C LEU A 33 -13.02 -11.54 14.56
N GLU A 34 -13.03 -10.23 14.34
CA GLU A 34 -12.05 -9.57 13.47
C GLU A 34 -10.62 -9.67 14.02
N ALA A 35 -10.44 -9.43 15.32
CA ALA A 35 -9.15 -9.59 15.99
C ALA A 35 -8.67 -11.05 15.94
N THR A 36 -9.59 -12.00 16.14
CA THR A 36 -9.32 -13.45 16.06
C THR A 36 -8.86 -13.86 14.66
N ARG A 37 -9.49 -13.32 13.61
CA ARG A 37 -9.07 -13.54 12.21
C ARG A 37 -7.66 -13.03 11.92
N ARG A 38 -7.21 -11.97 12.59
CA ARG A 38 -5.83 -11.47 12.44
C ARG A 38 -4.82 -12.28 13.24
N ASN A 39 -5.15 -12.55 14.50
CA ASN A 39 -4.29 -13.29 15.42
C ASN A 39 -5.14 -13.96 16.52
N VAL A 40 -5.27 -15.28 16.47
CA VAL A 40 -6.02 -16.04 17.49
C VAL A 40 -5.47 -15.82 18.91
N ARG A 41 -4.16 -15.62 19.07
CA ARG A 41 -3.51 -15.44 20.38
C ARG A 41 -3.71 -14.04 20.98
N ALA A 42 -4.15 -13.07 20.18
CA ALA A 42 -4.38 -11.70 20.65
C ALA A 42 -5.69 -11.54 21.45
N VAL A 43 -6.53 -12.58 21.46
CA VAL A 43 -7.85 -12.57 22.08
C VAL A 43 -7.96 -13.71 23.08
N ASP A 44 -8.44 -13.43 24.30
CA ASP A 44 -8.68 -14.45 25.31
C ASP A 44 -9.95 -15.25 25.03
N TRP A 45 -9.80 -16.32 24.27
CA TRP A 45 -10.84 -17.30 23.99
C TRP A 45 -11.03 -18.34 25.10
N LEU A 46 -10.24 -18.31 26.17
CA LEU A 46 -10.36 -19.26 27.27
C LEU A 46 -11.41 -18.80 28.29
N ASN A 47 -11.42 -17.50 28.62
CA ASN A 47 -12.34 -16.96 29.63
C ASN A 47 -13.16 -15.79 29.08
N THR A 48 -12.50 -14.73 28.63
CA THR A 48 -13.15 -13.45 28.31
C THR A 48 -14.22 -13.57 27.22
N VAL A 49 -13.91 -14.22 26.11
CA VAL A 49 -14.87 -14.35 24.99
C VAL A 49 -16.02 -15.31 25.32
N PRO A 50 -15.79 -16.52 25.87
CA PRO A 50 -16.87 -17.37 26.35
C PRO A 50 -17.82 -16.68 27.34
N ASP A 51 -17.29 -15.93 28.31
CA ASP A 51 -18.10 -15.22 29.31
C ASP A 51 -18.97 -14.15 28.65
N MET A 52 -18.39 -13.35 27.74
CA MET A 52 -19.13 -12.36 26.97
C MET A 52 -20.22 -12.98 26.08
N ILE A 53 -19.94 -14.12 25.45
CA ILE A 53 -20.92 -14.86 24.65
C ILE A 53 -22.06 -15.38 25.53
N ALA A 54 -21.75 -15.95 26.70
CA ALA A 54 -22.74 -16.45 27.64
C ALA A 54 -23.66 -15.33 28.13
N GLU A 55 -23.09 -14.20 28.54
CA GLU A 55 -23.84 -13.01 28.96
C GLU A 55 -24.75 -12.48 27.83
N ALA A 56 -24.22 -12.40 26.60
CA ALA A 56 -24.99 -11.97 25.45
C ALA A 56 -26.15 -12.93 25.11
N LEU A 57 -25.92 -14.24 25.20
CA LEU A 57 -26.95 -15.26 24.98
C LEU A 57 -28.04 -15.22 26.05
N GLU A 58 -27.68 -15.03 27.32
CA GLU A 58 -28.64 -14.86 28.41
C GLU A 58 -29.51 -13.61 28.19
N HIS A 59 -28.89 -12.48 27.85
CA HIS A 59 -29.62 -11.25 27.50
C HIS A 59 -30.57 -11.46 26.32
N VAL A 60 -30.13 -12.14 25.25
CA VAL A 60 -30.98 -12.43 24.09
C VAL A 60 -32.15 -13.35 24.46
N ALA A 61 -31.92 -14.37 25.30
CA ALA A 61 -32.99 -15.26 25.77
C ALA A 61 -34.05 -14.49 26.58
N ASP A 62 -33.61 -13.59 27.46
CA ASP A 62 -34.51 -12.71 28.23
C ASP A 62 -35.32 -11.79 27.33
N ARG A 63 -34.68 -11.19 26.32
CA ARG A 63 -35.34 -10.34 25.33
C ARG A 63 -36.39 -11.10 24.53
N TYR A 64 -36.06 -12.29 24.06
CA TYR A 64 -36.97 -13.13 23.32
C TYR A 64 -38.23 -13.47 24.15
N ARG A 65 -38.06 -13.84 25.43
CA ARG A 65 -39.20 -14.11 26.33
C ARG A 65 -40.10 -12.89 26.51
N HIS A 66 -39.52 -11.71 26.75
CA HIS A 66 -40.27 -10.47 26.90
C HIS A 66 -41.01 -10.08 25.62
N GLU A 67 -40.36 -10.17 24.47
CA GLU A 67 -40.94 -9.79 23.18
C GLU A 67 -42.06 -10.74 22.76
N ASN A 68 -41.92 -12.04 23.03
CA ASN A 68 -42.98 -12.99 22.75
C ASN A 68 -44.21 -12.78 23.66
N ALA A 69 -44.00 -12.39 24.92
CA ALA A 69 -45.08 -11.99 25.82
C ALA A 69 -45.78 -10.71 25.33
N ILE A 70 -45.02 -9.69 24.91
CA ILE A 70 -45.54 -8.46 24.32
C ILE A 70 -46.35 -8.77 23.05
N LEU A 71 -45.81 -9.59 22.14
CA LEU A 71 -46.44 -9.98 20.90
C LEU A 71 -47.79 -10.69 21.14
N THR A 72 -47.84 -11.58 22.12
CA THR A 72 -49.07 -12.30 22.51
C THR A 72 -50.13 -11.33 23.02
N ASN A 73 -49.76 -10.38 23.88
CA ASN A 73 -50.67 -9.38 24.42
C ASN A 73 -51.18 -8.42 23.33
N ILE A 74 -50.32 -7.96 22.42
CA ILE A 74 -50.71 -7.07 21.32
C ILE A 74 -51.66 -7.79 20.35
N ARG A 75 -51.41 -9.06 20.03
CA ARG A 75 -52.32 -9.85 19.18
C ARG A 75 -53.70 -9.97 19.81
N LYS A 76 -53.75 -10.33 21.09
CA LYS A 76 -55.01 -10.41 21.85
C LYS A 76 -55.75 -9.05 21.86
N ALA A 77 -55.04 -7.96 22.17
CA ALA A 77 -55.63 -6.62 22.17
C ALA A 77 -56.12 -6.16 20.78
N ARG A 78 -55.43 -6.55 19.71
CA ARG A 78 -55.87 -6.30 18.33
C ARG A 78 -57.14 -7.06 17.99
N ASP A 79 -57.20 -8.33 18.39
CA ASP A 79 -58.31 -9.22 18.05
C ASP A 79 -59.58 -8.86 18.86
N GLU A 80 -59.42 -8.32 20.07
CA GLU A 80 -60.51 -7.82 20.93
C GLU A 80 -60.95 -6.38 20.63
N ALA A 81 -60.15 -5.60 19.89
CA ALA A 81 -60.51 -4.21 19.56
C ALA A 81 -61.65 -4.18 18.52
N GLU A 82 -62.61 -3.28 18.70
CA GLU A 82 -63.67 -3.03 17.71
C GLU A 82 -63.32 -1.86 16.78
N ASP A 83 -62.52 -0.91 17.27
CA ASP A 83 -62.09 0.25 16.51
C ASP A 83 -60.98 -0.07 15.50
N GLN A 84 -61.23 0.34 14.25
CA GLN A 84 -60.32 0.13 13.12
C GLN A 84 -58.99 0.86 13.29
N GLU A 85 -58.97 2.01 13.96
CA GLU A 85 -57.72 2.74 14.22
C GLU A 85 -56.82 1.99 15.21
N HIS A 86 -57.41 1.47 16.29
CA HIS A 86 -56.69 0.64 17.27
C HIS A 86 -56.15 -0.65 16.65
N LYS A 87 -56.92 -1.31 15.76
CA LYS A 87 -56.44 -2.47 15.00
C LYS A 87 -55.22 -2.15 14.14
N ARG A 88 -55.22 -1.00 13.45
CA ARG A 88 -54.09 -0.59 12.61
C ARG A 88 -52.83 -0.35 13.44
N ARG A 89 -52.94 0.44 14.52
CA ARG A 89 -51.80 0.70 15.43
C ARG A 89 -51.25 -0.59 16.04
N ALA A 90 -52.12 -1.52 16.44
CA ALA A 90 -51.68 -2.81 16.96
C ALA A 90 -50.98 -3.67 15.91
N ALA A 91 -51.41 -3.63 14.63
CA ALA A 91 -50.71 -4.30 13.54
C ALA A 91 -49.31 -3.72 13.31
N GLU A 92 -49.17 -2.39 13.30
CA GLU A 92 -47.86 -1.71 13.19
C GLU A 92 -46.90 -2.15 14.33
N LEU A 93 -47.40 -2.25 15.56
CA LEU A 93 -46.61 -2.73 16.69
C LEU A 93 -46.20 -4.20 16.56
N VAL A 94 -47.06 -5.06 16.01
CA VAL A 94 -46.71 -6.47 15.74
C VAL A 94 -45.52 -6.57 14.80
N ASP A 95 -45.47 -5.75 13.76
CA ASP A 95 -44.38 -5.78 12.78
C ASP A 95 -43.07 -5.29 13.38
N ILE A 96 -43.11 -4.23 14.20
CA ILE A 96 -41.94 -3.76 14.96
C ILE A 96 -41.39 -4.85 15.87
N VAL A 97 -42.25 -5.55 16.62
CA VAL A 97 -41.81 -6.61 17.55
C VAL A 97 -41.24 -7.82 16.78
N LYS A 98 -41.84 -8.20 15.64
CA LYS A 98 -41.28 -9.26 14.78
C LYS A 98 -39.89 -8.90 14.27
N ASP A 99 -39.67 -7.63 13.93
CA ASP A 99 -38.36 -7.13 13.49
C ASP A 99 -37.31 -7.20 14.60
N CYS A 100 -37.68 -6.87 15.85
CA CYS A 100 -36.81 -7.04 17.02
C CYS A 100 -36.43 -8.52 17.22
N ILE A 101 -37.42 -9.41 17.19
CA ILE A 101 -37.19 -10.86 17.32
C ILE A 101 -36.21 -11.34 16.23
N ARG A 102 -36.43 -10.94 14.97
CA ARG A 102 -35.54 -11.30 13.85
C ARG A 102 -34.09 -10.85 14.10
N ARG A 103 -33.88 -9.62 14.58
CA ARG A 103 -32.54 -9.10 14.91
C ARG A 103 -31.87 -9.87 16.04
N HIS A 104 -32.64 -10.23 17.08
CA HIS A 104 -32.13 -11.05 18.19
C HIS A 104 -31.77 -12.47 17.75
N THR A 105 -32.59 -13.11 16.91
CA THR A 105 -32.27 -14.42 16.33
C THR A 105 -31.00 -14.35 15.47
N GLN A 106 -30.82 -13.29 14.66
CA GLN A 106 -29.58 -13.11 13.89
C GLN A 106 -28.35 -12.94 14.77
N LEU A 107 -28.46 -12.18 15.87
CA LEU A 107 -27.37 -12.06 16.84
C LEU A 107 -27.05 -13.41 17.50
N GLN A 108 -28.09 -14.15 17.91
CA GLN A 108 -27.93 -15.48 18.50
C GLN A 108 -27.19 -16.45 17.55
N SER A 109 -27.58 -16.49 16.27
CA SER A 109 -26.88 -17.31 15.26
C SER A 109 -25.39 -16.95 15.18
N ARG A 110 -25.06 -15.65 15.10
CA ARG A 110 -23.67 -15.20 15.06
C ARG A 110 -22.88 -15.53 16.33
N LEU A 111 -23.50 -15.44 17.50
CA LEU A 111 -22.88 -15.82 18.77
C LEU A 111 -22.57 -17.33 18.81
N LEU A 112 -23.47 -18.17 18.29
CA LEU A 112 -23.26 -19.62 18.22
C LEU A 112 -22.21 -20.02 17.16
N GLU A 113 -22.12 -19.26 16.06
CA GLU A 113 -21.11 -19.45 15.00
C GLU A 113 -19.70 -19.00 15.40
N ALA A 114 -19.57 -18.20 16.46
CA ALA A 114 -18.29 -17.68 16.94
C ALA A 114 -17.29 -18.79 17.32
N GLY A 115 -17.77 -19.84 17.98
CA GLY A 115 -16.94 -20.99 18.38
C GLY A 115 -16.38 -21.79 17.21
N PRO A 116 -17.21 -22.23 16.24
CA PRO A 116 -16.74 -22.82 15.00
C PRO A 116 -15.75 -21.94 14.23
N LEU A 117 -16.00 -20.63 14.14
CA LEU A 117 -15.09 -19.70 13.49
C LEU A 117 -13.73 -19.67 14.21
N PHE A 118 -13.72 -19.55 15.54
CA PHE A 118 -12.49 -19.62 16.32
C PHE A 118 -11.71 -20.91 16.05
N ARG A 119 -12.36 -22.08 16.03
CA ARG A 119 -11.68 -23.35 15.72
C ARG A 119 -11.07 -23.36 14.32
N ALA A 120 -11.80 -22.91 13.31
CA ALA A 120 -11.29 -22.79 11.96
C ALA A 120 -10.08 -21.84 11.87
N GLU A 121 -10.12 -20.71 12.60
CA GLU A 121 -9.03 -19.76 12.68
C GLU A 121 -7.83 -20.29 13.47
N GLN A 122 -8.07 -21.06 14.52
CA GLN A 122 -7.03 -21.75 15.30
C GLN A 122 -6.34 -22.81 14.42
N ASP A 123 -7.09 -23.60 13.67
CA ASP A 123 -6.56 -24.57 12.72
C ASP A 123 -5.71 -23.88 11.64
N ARG A 124 -6.21 -22.76 11.09
CA ARG A 124 -5.50 -21.98 10.07
C ARG A 124 -4.22 -21.31 10.58
N GLN A 125 -4.21 -20.81 11.83
CA GLN A 125 -3.11 -19.96 12.32
C GLN A 125 -2.13 -20.69 13.25
N ALA A 126 -2.60 -21.66 14.02
CA ALA A 126 -1.79 -22.39 15.00
C ALA A 126 -1.37 -23.79 14.53
N PHE A 127 -2.20 -24.43 13.69
CA PHE A 127 -1.96 -25.79 13.21
C PHE A 127 -1.61 -25.88 11.71
N ALA A 128 -1.69 -24.77 10.98
CA ALA A 128 -1.06 -24.70 9.67
C ALA A 128 0.44 -24.96 9.85
N ALA A 129 0.98 -25.89 9.03
CA ALA A 129 2.42 -26.08 8.94
C ALA A 129 3.05 -24.68 8.79
N PRO A 130 4.10 -24.34 9.57
CA PRO A 130 4.80 -23.09 9.39
C PRO A 130 5.06 -22.98 7.90
N THR A 131 4.48 -21.99 7.24
CA THR A 131 4.92 -21.68 5.90
C THR A 131 6.40 -21.41 6.09
N ALA A 132 7.26 -22.21 5.46
CA ALA A 132 8.71 -22.17 5.62
C ALA A 132 9.31 -20.90 4.98
N TYR A 133 8.63 -19.78 5.15
CA TYR A 133 9.10 -18.44 4.93
C TYR A 133 9.07 -17.76 6.30
N THR A 134 9.98 -18.19 7.17
CA THR A 134 10.75 -17.18 7.91
C THR A 134 11.12 -16.12 6.88
N GLY A 135 10.61 -14.90 7.06
CA GLY A 135 10.72 -13.82 6.07
C GLY A 135 12.12 -13.80 5.47
N LEU A 136 12.21 -14.17 4.20
CA LEU A 136 13.43 -13.98 3.43
C LEU A 136 13.69 -12.49 3.49
N ASP A 137 14.73 -12.10 4.23
CA ASP A 137 15.23 -10.74 4.21
C ASP A 137 15.95 -10.55 2.88
N LEU A 138 15.16 -10.32 1.82
CA LEU A 138 15.68 -10.09 0.47
C LEU A 138 16.65 -8.91 0.47
N TYR A 139 16.44 -7.93 1.35
CA TYR A 139 17.32 -6.78 1.45
C TYR A 139 18.69 -7.19 2.02
N GLY A 140 18.74 -7.74 3.23
CA GLY A 140 19.99 -8.09 3.89
C GLY A 140 20.69 -9.32 3.34
N GLN A 141 19.94 -10.29 2.78
CA GLN A 141 20.48 -11.58 2.34
C GLN A 141 20.73 -11.66 0.83
N LEU A 142 20.09 -10.82 0.01
CA LEU A 142 20.26 -10.84 -1.44
C LEU A 142 20.69 -9.48 -2.01
N LEU A 143 19.95 -8.41 -1.75
CA LEU A 143 20.18 -7.11 -2.40
C LEU A 143 21.45 -6.42 -1.89
N ALA A 144 21.58 -6.22 -0.58
CA ALA A 144 22.73 -5.52 0.01
C ALA A 144 24.08 -6.21 -0.29
N PRO A 145 24.20 -7.55 -0.27
CA PRO A 145 25.42 -8.24 -0.69
C PRO A 145 25.71 -8.19 -2.19
N VAL A 146 24.68 -8.02 -3.04
CA VAL A 146 24.83 -8.02 -4.51
C VAL A 146 25.17 -6.64 -5.06
N LEU A 147 24.69 -5.56 -4.42
CA LEU A 147 24.98 -4.17 -4.82
C LEU A 147 26.47 -3.83 -5.03
N PRO A 148 27.43 -4.30 -4.20
CA PRO A 148 28.85 -4.02 -4.41
C PRO A 148 29.52 -4.92 -5.46
N LEU A 149 28.84 -5.92 -6.03
CA LEU A 149 29.43 -6.85 -6.99
C LEU A 149 29.40 -6.28 -8.42
N PRO A 150 30.39 -6.63 -9.28
CA PRO A 150 30.29 -6.38 -10.71
C PRO A 150 29.02 -7.02 -11.31
N ALA A 151 28.42 -6.35 -12.29
CA ALA A 151 27.12 -6.75 -12.88
C ALA A 151 27.07 -8.23 -13.30
N GLU A 152 28.15 -8.76 -13.88
CA GLU A 152 28.24 -10.15 -14.31
C GLU A 152 28.08 -11.15 -13.15
N GLN A 153 28.58 -10.81 -11.96
CA GLN A 153 28.46 -11.65 -10.76
C GLN A 153 27.10 -11.46 -10.08
N ALA A 154 26.60 -10.23 -10.07
CA ALA A 154 25.27 -9.90 -9.58
C ALA A 154 24.16 -10.66 -10.32
N THR A 155 24.24 -10.73 -11.66
CA THR A 155 23.29 -11.46 -12.50
C THR A 155 23.29 -12.96 -12.18
N ARG A 156 24.46 -13.59 -12.01
CA ARG A 156 24.53 -15.03 -11.69
C ARG A 156 23.87 -15.38 -10.35
N VAL A 157 24.07 -14.56 -9.33
CA VAL A 157 23.50 -14.78 -7.98
C VAL A 157 22.00 -14.56 -7.99
N THR A 158 21.53 -13.48 -8.65
CA THR A 158 20.11 -13.18 -8.75
C THR A 158 19.36 -14.22 -9.59
N ASP A 159 19.91 -14.66 -10.73
CA ASP A 159 19.32 -15.72 -11.55
C ASP A 159 19.19 -17.04 -10.79
N ALA A 160 20.22 -17.45 -10.04
CA ALA A 160 20.17 -18.66 -9.23
C ALA A 160 19.10 -18.55 -8.12
N PHE A 161 19.02 -17.41 -7.45
CA PHE A 161 17.99 -17.15 -6.44
C PHE A 161 16.58 -17.18 -7.06
N PHE A 162 16.35 -16.54 -8.20
CA PHE A 162 15.05 -16.52 -8.87
C PHE A 162 14.71 -17.83 -9.60
N ALA A 163 15.69 -18.68 -9.92
CA ALA A 163 15.44 -20.00 -10.47
C ALA A 163 14.96 -21.00 -9.40
N HIS A 164 15.42 -20.84 -8.15
CA HIS A 164 15.16 -21.79 -7.05
C HIS A 164 14.23 -21.26 -5.96
N GLY A 165 14.17 -19.94 -5.78
CA GLY A 165 13.41 -19.27 -4.71
C GLY A 165 11.97 -18.92 -5.09
N THR A 166 11.66 -18.73 -6.38
CA THR A 166 10.30 -18.41 -6.84
C THR A 166 9.55 -19.65 -7.32
N GLY A 167 9.36 -20.62 -6.44
CA GLY A 167 8.45 -21.76 -6.64
C GLY A 167 8.63 -22.56 -7.94
N LEU A 168 7.63 -23.38 -8.26
CA LEU A 168 7.61 -24.15 -9.50
C LEU A 168 7.34 -23.20 -10.67
N ARG A 169 8.35 -22.98 -11.52
CA ARG A 169 8.13 -22.37 -12.83
C ARG A 169 7.33 -23.34 -13.68
N THR A 170 6.09 -22.99 -14.00
CA THR A 170 5.36 -23.69 -15.05
C THR A 170 6.17 -23.50 -16.34
N PRO A 171 6.64 -24.56 -17.01
CA PRO A 171 7.31 -24.39 -18.28
C PRO A 171 6.34 -23.67 -19.21
N ALA A 172 6.76 -22.53 -19.73
CA ALA A 172 5.99 -21.82 -20.75
C ALA A 172 6.00 -22.70 -22.00
N SER A 173 5.01 -23.59 -22.14
CA SER A 173 4.79 -24.28 -23.40
C SER A 173 4.30 -23.23 -24.38
N VAL A 174 5.21 -22.74 -25.22
CA VAL A 174 4.82 -21.83 -26.31
C VAL A 174 3.91 -22.63 -27.23
N ARG A 175 2.61 -22.32 -27.21
CA ARG A 175 1.70 -22.84 -28.23
C ARG A 175 1.83 -21.92 -29.43
N ILE A 176 1.99 -22.51 -30.60
CA ILE A 176 2.01 -21.75 -31.86
C ILE A 176 0.72 -20.93 -32.01
N GLY A 177 -0.41 -21.43 -31.50
CA GLY A 177 -1.67 -20.68 -31.43
C GLY A 177 -1.54 -19.38 -30.65
N ASP A 178 -1.00 -19.42 -29.43
CA ASP A 178 -0.82 -18.22 -28.59
C ASP A 178 0.14 -17.21 -29.26
N LEU A 179 1.12 -17.70 -30.03
CA LEU A 179 2.08 -16.85 -30.74
C LEU A 179 1.43 -16.18 -31.96
N VAL A 180 0.57 -16.90 -32.68
CA VAL A 180 -0.25 -16.34 -33.77
C VAL A 180 -1.25 -15.33 -33.22
N ASP A 181 -1.91 -15.64 -32.11
CA ASP A 181 -2.85 -14.72 -31.45
C ASP A 181 -2.13 -13.45 -30.97
N LEU A 182 -0.94 -13.58 -30.37
CA LEU A 182 -0.12 -12.42 -29.98
C LEU A 182 0.30 -11.58 -31.19
N LEU A 183 0.76 -12.20 -32.28
CA LEU A 183 1.19 -11.50 -33.50
C LEU A 183 0.03 -10.84 -34.24
N LEU A 184 -1.18 -11.40 -34.12
CA LEU A 184 -2.40 -10.84 -34.71
C LEU A 184 -3.16 -9.93 -33.74
N THR A 185 -2.74 -9.85 -32.48
CA THR A 185 -3.32 -8.92 -31.51
C THR A 185 -2.95 -7.50 -31.94
N PRO A 186 -3.94 -6.63 -32.23
CA PRO A 186 -3.66 -5.23 -32.54
C PRO A 186 -2.82 -4.63 -31.42
N PRO A 187 -1.75 -3.87 -31.72
CA PRO A 187 -1.02 -3.18 -30.68
C PRO A 187 -2.02 -2.31 -29.90
N VAL A 188 -2.14 -2.58 -28.61
CA VAL A 188 -2.96 -1.76 -27.73
C VAL A 188 -2.37 -0.36 -27.82
N GLU A 189 -3.16 0.61 -28.28
CA GLU A 189 -2.79 2.02 -28.14
C GLU A 189 -2.50 2.23 -26.66
N ARG A 190 -1.22 2.39 -26.33
CA ARG A 190 -0.82 2.80 -24.99
C ARG A 190 -1.51 4.14 -24.79
N GLN A 191 -2.57 4.16 -23.98
CA GLN A 191 -3.07 5.39 -23.37
C GLN A 191 -1.87 5.95 -22.62
N HIS A 192 -1.12 6.82 -23.29
CA HIS A 192 -0.07 7.58 -22.66
C HIS A 192 -0.80 8.45 -21.67
N LEU A 193 -0.46 8.22 -20.40
CA LEU A 193 -1.05 8.82 -19.20
C LEU A 193 -2.34 8.11 -18.80
N GLY A 194 -2.36 7.58 -17.58
CA GLY A 194 -3.58 7.06 -16.95
C GLY A 194 -4.64 8.16 -16.79
N ALA A 195 -5.69 7.87 -16.02
CA ALA A 195 -6.70 8.88 -15.71
C ALA A 195 -6.04 10.19 -15.22
N GLU A 196 -6.55 11.32 -15.71
CA GLU A 196 -6.10 12.67 -15.34
C GLU A 196 -6.07 12.75 -13.80
N MET A 197 -4.87 12.79 -13.22
CA MET A 197 -4.73 12.91 -11.78
C MET A 197 -5.18 14.31 -11.39
N PRO A 198 -6.04 14.47 -10.37
CA PRO A 198 -6.39 15.79 -9.87
C PRO A 198 -5.10 16.52 -9.48
N GLU A 199 -4.98 17.77 -9.93
CA GLU A 199 -3.81 18.61 -9.66
C GLU A 199 -3.59 18.69 -8.14
N PRO A 200 -2.43 18.24 -7.64
CA PRO A 200 -2.16 18.27 -6.21
C PRO A 200 -2.12 19.73 -5.74
N ASP A 201 -2.75 20.00 -4.60
CA ASP A 201 -2.70 21.33 -3.98
C ASP A 201 -1.28 21.51 -3.39
N LEU A 202 -0.40 22.13 -4.20
CA LEU A 202 1.01 22.32 -3.86
C LEU A 202 1.12 23.40 -2.78
N ILE A 203 1.40 22.98 -1.55
CA ILE A 203 1.84 23.88 -0.50
C ILE A 203 3.33 24.18 -0.75
N ALA A 204 3.69 25.46 -0.84
CA ALA A 204 5.09 25.87 -0.95
C ALA A 204 5.88 25.34 0.27
N THR A 205 6.66 24.30 0.06
CA THR A 205 7.64 23.83 1.03
C THR A 205 8.71 24.92 1.16
N PRO A 206 9.17 25.27 2.37
CA PRO A 206 10.37 26.08 2.51
C PRO A 206 11.52 25.43 1.73
N ASP A 207 12.30 26.25 1.04
CA ASP A 207 13.44 25.77 0.25
C ASP A 207 14.55 25.29 1.18
N ASP A 208 14.50 24.01 1.55
CA ASP A 208 15.54 23.31 2.32
C ASP A 208 16.69 22.83 1.40
N SER A 209 16.86 23.43 0.21
CA SER A 209 17.92 23.06 -0.72
C SER A 209 19.29 23.28 -0.08
N ARG A 210 20.10 22.21 -0.11
CA ARG A 210 21.47 22.22 0.42
C ARG A 210 22.39 23.20 -0.32
N PHE A 211 22.11 23.50 -1.58
CA PHE A 211 22.87 24.40 -2.43
C PHE A 211 22.00 25.57 -2.85
N SER A 212 22.55 26.78 -2.80
CA SER A 212 21.86 27.97 -3.30
C SER A 212 21.84 28.00 -4.84
N GLU A 213 20.93 28.79 -5.42
CA GLU A 213 20.90 29.05 -6.86
C GLU A 213 22.23 29.64 -7.37
N GLU A 214 22.91 30.46 -6.55
CA GLU A 214 24.22 31.04 -6.87
C GLU A 214 25.31 29.97 -6.95
N GLN A 215 25.30 29.00 -6.02
CA GLN A 215 26.23 27.87 -6.05
C GLN A 215 25.98 26.96 -7.24
N LEU A 216 24.71 26.75 -7.60
CA LEU A 216 24.35 25.99 -8.80
C LEU A 216 24.84 26.67 -10.08
N ALA A 217 24.62 27.99 -10.21
CA ALA A 217 25.11 28.75 -11.35
C ALA A 217 26.65 28.69 -11.46
N SER A 218 27.36 28.84 -10.33
CA SER A 218 28.82 28.74 -10.28
C SER A 218 29.35 27.35 -10.66
N ALA A 219 28.63 26.28 -10.27
CA ALA A 219 28.97 24.92 -10.68
C ALA A 219 28.74 24.69 -12.17
N MET A 220 27.64 25.23 -12.73
CA MET A 220 27.34 25.14 -14.15
C MET A 220 28.39 25.89 -15.00
N GLU A 221 28.85 27.05 -14.56
CA GLU A 221 29.94 27.78 -15.23
C GLU A 221 31.25 26.99 -15.25
N LEU A 222 31.58 26.27 -14.17
CA LEU A 222 32.77 25.40 -14.12
C LEU A 222 32.65 24.20 -15.07
N LEU A 223 31.43 23.73 -15.32
CA LEU A 223 31.11 22.58 -16.14
C LEU A 223 30.74 22.93 -17.60
N ASP A 224 30.66 24.22 -17.94
CA ASP A 224 30.51 24.70 -19.32
C ASP A 224 31.86 24.62 -20.06
N LEU A 225 32.27 23.37 -20.34
CA LEU A 225 33.52 23.06 -21.00
C LEU A 225 33.37 23.15 -22.52
N GLU A 226 34.42 23.63 -23.19
CA GLU A 226 34.51 23.55 -24.65
C GLU A 226 34.55 22.08 -25.10
N HIS A 227 33.89 21.77 -26.22
CA HIS A 227 33.67 20.39 -26.69
C HIS A 227 34.97 19.63 -27.02
N ASP A 228 36.05 20.34 -27.29
CA ASP A 228 37.39 19.82 -27.61
C ASP A 228 38.37 19.88 -26.43
N ALA A 229 37.95 20.39 -25.27
CA ALA A 229 38.78 20.57 -24.08
C ALA A 229 38.18 19.91 -22.82
N PRO A 230 38.00 18.58 -22.81
CA PRO A 230 37.55 17.89 -21.61
C PRO A 230 38.57 18.04 -20.47
N ARG A 231 38.08 18.18 -19.24
CA ARG A 231 38.89 18.39 -18.03
C ARG A 231 38.72 17.24 -17.05
N ARG A 232 39.77 16.96 -16.28
CA ARG A 232 39.71 15.99 -15.19
C ARG A 232 38.94 16.54 -13.99
N LEU A 233 38.20 15.67 -13.33
CA LEU A 233 37.42 15.99 -12.13
C LEU A 233 38.32 16.57 -11.03
N SER A 234 39.51 16.02 -10.81
CA SER A 234 40.52 16.53 -9.87
C SER A 234 40.84 18.02 -10.09
N GLY A 235 41.00 18.43 -11.35
CA GLY A 235 41.24 19.83 -11.72
C GLY A 235 40.03 20.73 -11.51
N LEU A 236 38.82 20.21 -11.75
CA LEU A 236 37.57 20.95 -11.51
C LEU A 236 37.27 21.11 -10.02
N LEU A 237 37.55 20.10 -9.20
CA LEU A 237 37.41 20.16 -7.74
C LEU A 237 38.39 21.15 -7.11
N ALA A 238 39.63 21.18 -7.59
CA ALA A 238 40.62 22.17 -7.15
C ALA A 238 40.17 23.61 -7.46
N GLU A 239 39.60 23.84 -8.65
CA GLU A 239 39.09 25.16 -9.04
C GLU A 239 37.81 25.54 -8.28
N ALA A 240 36.90 24.59 -8.08
CA ALA A 240 35.68 24.79 -7.30
C ALA A 240 36.00 25.24 -5.87
N ARG A 241 37.01 24.62 -5.24
CA ARG A 241 37.45 24.91 -3.87
C ARG A 241 38.03 26.33 -3.72
N LEU A 242 38.54 26.91 -4.79
CA LEU A 242 38.99 28.31 -4.81
C LEU A 242 37.83 29.31 -4.85
N ARG A 243 36.66 28.91 -5.37
CA ARG A 243 35.48 29.77 -5.50
C ARG A 243 34.61 29.72 -4.24
N ASP A 244 34.32 28.52 -3.75
CA ASP A 244 33.44 28.30 -2.59
C ASP A 244 33.76 26.93 -1.94
N PRO A 245 33.78 26.84 -0.59
CA PRO A 245 34.08 25.59 0.12
C PRO A 245 33.13 24.41 -0.16
N ASP A 246 31.85 24.66 -0.45
CA ASP A 246 30.82 23.64 -0.65
C ASP A 246 30.66 23.24 -2.13
N LEU A 247 31.21 24.04 -3.04
CA LEU A 247 31.13 23.84 -4.49
C LEU A 247 31.80 22.55 -5.01
N PRO A 248 32.94 22.07 -4.47
CA PRO A 248 33.52 20.79 -4.87
C PRO A 248 32.52 19.62 -4.76
N TYR A 249 31.67 19.64 -3.73
CA TYR A 249 30.68 18.59 -3.53
C TYR A 249 29.58 18.61 -4.60
N LEU A 250 29.11 19.80 -4.98
CA LEU A 250 28.12 19.96 -6.05
C LEU A 250 28.70 19.57 -7.42
N VAL A 251 29.95 19.95 -7.71
CA VAL A 251 30.65 19.58 -8.95
C VAL A 251 30.85 18.06 -9.03
N ALA A 252 31.23 17.40 -7.92
CA ALA A 252 31.34 15.95 -7.87
C ALA A 252 29.98 15.26 -8.15
N LEU A 253 28.89 15.77 -7.57
CA LEU A 253 27.54 15.22 -7.78
C LEU A 253 27.11 15.33 -9.26
N LEU A 254 27.34 16.48 -9.88
CA LEU A 254 27.02 16.72 -11.28
C LEU A 254 27.89 15.86 -12.23
N ALA A 255 29.18 15.70 -11.93
CA ALA A 255 30.07 14.84 -12.69
C ALA A 255 29.66 13.36 -12.62
N VAL A 256 29.25 12.88 -11.44
CA VAL A 256 28.72 11.51 -11.30
C VAL A 256 27.40 11.33 -12.04
N HIS A 257 26.51 12.34 -11.99
CA HIS A 257 25.27 12.32 -12.77
C HIS A 257 25.55 12.25 -14.28
N ALA A 258 26.59 12.95 -14.76
CA ALA A 258 27.02 12.95 -16.14
C ALA A 258 27.72 11.65 -16.59
N ALA A 259 28.07 10.72 -15.67
CA ALA A 259 28.65 9.42 -16.02
C ALA A 259 27.62 8.43 -16.60
N SER A 260 26.32 8.72 -16.45
CA SER A 260 25.24 8.01 -17.12
C SER A 260 24.34 9.03 -17.84
N PRO A 261 24.87 9.69 -18.89
CA PRO A 261 24.16 10.79 -19.52
C PRO A 261 22.89 10.24 -20.19
N PRO A 262 21.71 10.83 -19.96
CA PRO A 262 20.46 10.32 -20.50
C PRO A 262 20.28 10.78 -21.95
N VAL A 263 21.18 10.33 -22.84
CA VAL A 263 21.28 10.74 -24.26
C VAL A 263 19.92 10.66 -24.97
N GLY A 264 19.13 9.63 -24.68
CA GLY A 264 17.81 9.42 -25.28
C GLY A 264 16.72 10.42 -24.83
N THR A 265 16.81 10.98 -23.62
CA THR A 265 15.87 12.02 -23.18
C THR A 265 16.30 13.40 -23.68
N ALA A 266 17.59 13.72 -23.58
CA ALA A 266 18.18 14.95 -24.08
C ALA A 266 17.85 15.17 -25.56
N TYR A 267 17.96 14.12 -26.38
CA TYR A 267 17.58 14.15 -27.78
C TYR A 267 16.09 14.47 -28.00
N ARG A 268 15.19 13.82 -27.26
CA ARG A 268 13.73 14.05 -27.39
C ARG A 268 13.32 15.45 -26.94
N GLN A 269 14.10 16.06 -26.05
CA GLN A 269 13.90 17.41 -25.55
C GLN A 269 14.57 18.49 -26.42
N GLY A 270 15.33 18.10 -27.44
CA GLY A 270 15.99 19.02 -28.37
C GLY A 270 17.21 19.71 -27.79
N GLU A 271 17.88 19.11 -26.81
CA GLU A 271 19.11 19.66 -26.24
C GLU A 271 20.27 19.57 -27.25
N GLU A 272 21.01 20.66 -27.45
CA GLU A 272 22.12 20.73 -28.41
C GLU A 272 23.46 20.27 -27.81
N ARG A 273 23.59 20.33 -26.48
CA ARG A 273 24.81 20.05 -25.73
C ARG A 273 24.51 19.14 -24.55
N LEU A 274 25.38 18.16 -24.32
CA LEU A 274 25.23 17.21 -23.23
C LEU A 274 26.54 17.09 -22.45
N LEU A 275 26.48 17.29 -21.13
CA LEU A 275 27.59 16.99 -20.24
C LEU A 275 27.75 15.47 -20.12
N PHE A 276 28.96 14.98 -20.30
CA PHE A 276 29.30 13.57 -20.10
C PHE A 276 30.54 13.45 -19.21
N ALA A 277 30.62 12.35 -18.48
CA ALA A 277 31.79 11.99 -17.70
C ALA A 277 32.19 10.54 -18.03
N VAL A 278 33.48 10.30 -18.25
CA VAL A 278 34.02 8.97 -18.58
C VAL A 278 35.13 8.60 -17.62
N ASP A 279 35.11 7.35 -17.16
CA ASP A 279 36.18 6.76 -16.38
C ASP A 279 37.28 6.20 -17.32
N ASP A 280 38.51 6.65 -17.14
CA ASP A 280 39.70 6.16 -17.87
C ASP A 280 40.59 5.23 -17.02
N GLY A 281 40.12 4.86 -15.83
CA GLY A 281 40.83 4.01 -14.86
C GLY A 281 41.82 4.76 -13.96
N THR A 282 41.95 6.08 -14.11
CA THR A 282 42.80 6.90 -13.23
C THR A 282 42.12 7.09 -11.87
N PRO A 283 42.76 6.76 -10.73
CA PRO A 283 42.17 7.01 -9.42
C PRO A 283 42.20 8.52 -9.08
N LEU A 284 41.15 8.99 -8.42
CA LEU A 284 41.05 10.35 -7.90
C LEU A 284 41.92 10.49 -6.64
N ASP A 285 42.91 11.38 -6.71
CA ASP A 285 43.74 11.79 -5.58
C ASP A 285 43.23 13.14 -5.04
N ASP A 286 42.21 13.07 -4.18
CA ASP A 286 41.67 14.22 -3.44
C ASP A 286 41.48 13.84 -1.96
N HIS A 287 41.57 14.82 -1.06
CA HIS A 287 41.52 14.62 0.39
C HIS A 287 40.10 14.44 0.93
N GLU A 288 39.08 14.86 0.18
CA GLU A 288 37.66 14.79 0.54
C GLU A 288 36.89 13.76 -0.30
N PHE A 289 37.33 13.52 -1.54
CA PHE A 289 36.64 12.66 -2.51
C PHE A 289 37.50 11.48 -2.93
N GLY A 290 36.89 10.31 -3.09
CA GLY A 290 37.54 9.10 -3.60
C GLY A 290 36.77 8.48 -4.76
N GLY A 291 37.45 7.70 -5.61
CA GLY A 291 36.85 7.06 -6.78
C GLY A 291 37.74 7.20 -8.02
N ALA A 292 37.11 7.19 -9.20
CA ALA A 292 37.79 7.47 -10.46
C ALA A 292 37.90 8.99 -10.71
N ASP A 293 39.03 9.44 -11.25
CA ASP A 293 39.23 10.80 -11.72
C ASP A 293 38.62 10.96 -13.10
N LEU A 294 37.29 11.16 -13.10
CA LEU A 294 36.49 11.21 -14.32
C LEU A 294 36.97 12.32 -15.27
N ILE A 295 36.97 12.01 -16.56
CA ILE A 295 37.12 12.99 -17.62
C ILE A 295 35.74 13.57 -17.92
N VAL A 296 35.54 14.84 -17.59
CA VAL A 296 34.28 15.57 -17.80
C VAL A 296 34.40 16.41 -19.07
N GLY A 297 33.40 16.35 -19.94
CA GLY A 297 33.37 17.11 -21.19
C GLY A 297 31.95 17.36 -21.71
N THR A 298 31.84 18.20 -22.72
CA THR A 298 30.57 18.52 -23.38
C THR A 298 30.53 17.87 -24.77
N ALA A 299 29.48 17.14 -25.09
CA ALA A 299 29.25 16.56 -26.42
C ALA A 299 28.18 17.38 -27.17
N LEU A 300 28.42 17.64 -28.45
CA LEU A 300 27.39 18.14 -29.36
C LEU A 300 26.51 16.97 -29.82
N LEU A 301 25.20 17.13 -29.71
CA LEU A 301 24.24 16.17 -30.24
C LEU A 301 23.93 16.51 -31.70
N ASP A 302 24.62 15.87 -32.65
CA ASP A 302 24.29 16.01 -34.07
C ASP A 302 23.08 15.13 -34.42
N ALA A 303 21.94 15.80 -34.67
CA ALA A 303 20.68 15.16 -35.03
C ALA A 303 20.74 14.40 -36.38
N VAL A 304 21.72 14.67 -37.24
CA VAL A 304 21.82 14.09 -38.59
C VAL A 304 22.69 12.83 -38.62
N GLY A 305 23.76 12.78 -37.83
CA GLY A 305 24.71 11.66 -37.80
C GLY A 305 24.15 10.34 -37.27
N MET A 306 23.33 10.37 -36.20
CA MET A 306 22.78 9.15 -35.59
C MET A 306 21.55 8.55 -36.29
N ALA A 307 21.00 9.24 -37.31
CA ALA A 307 19.99 8.67 -38.20
C ALA A 307 20.61 7.75 -39.26
N ALA A 308 21.85 8.04 -39.69
CA ALA A 308 22.57 7.24 -40.67
C ALA A 308 22.95 5.85 -40.11
N ASP A 309 23.50 5.78 -38.88
CA ASP A 309 23.90 4.51 -38.24
C ASP A 309 22.72 3.54 -38.00
N ARG A 310 21.49 4.05 -37.85
CA ARG A 310 20.30 3.21 -37.69
C ARG A 310 19.84 2.56 -38.99
N THR A 311 20.27 3.09 -40.14
CA THR A 311 19.87 2.58 -41.46
C THR A 311 20.82 1.50 -41.97
N GLU A 312 22.07 1.46 -41.48
CA GLU A 312 23.06 0.44 -41.86
C GLU A 312 22.98 -0.84 -40.99
N ALA A 313 22.28 -0.79 -39.86
CA ALA A 313 22.10 -1.92 -38.94
C ALA A 313 20.77 -2.69 -39.11
N SER A 314 20.02 -2.47 -40.19
CA SER A 314 18.80 -3.24 -40.57
C SER A 314 18.97 -4.03 -41.86
#